data_AF-A0A376LRF2-F1
#
_entry.id   AF-A0A376LRF2-F1
#
_cell.length_a   1.000
_cell.length_b   1.000
_cell.length_c   1.000
_cell.angle_alpha   90.00
_cell.angle_beta   90.00
_cell.angle_gamma   90.00
#
_symmetry.space_group_name_H-M   'P 1'
#
loop_
_entity.id
_entity.type
_entity.pdbx_description
1 polymer ?
#
loop_
_entity_poly.entity_id
_entity_poly.type
_entity_poly.pdbx_seq_one_letter_code
_entity_poly.pdbx_strand_id
1 'polypeptide(L)' 'MLIDHIAPPGMKASYFSAQSLGWLGAAINPLVSGIVLTSLPPFSLFIILALVIVAAWVLMLKGIRARPWGQPALC' A
#
# COMPACT_ATOMS: atom_id res chain seq x y z
N MET A 1 -1.06 -1.09 -16.11
CA MET A 1 -0.87 -1.42 -14.66
C MET A 1 -2.21 -1.79 -14.02
N LEU A 2 -2.24 -2.37 -12.80
CA LEU A 2 -3.48 -2.81 -12.15
C LEU A 2 -4.52 -1.68 -12.01
N ILE A 3 -4.08 -0.44 -11.77
CA ILE A 3 -4.97 0.74 -11.72
C ILE A 3 -5.80 0.91 -12.99
N ASP A 4 -5.24 0.63 -14.18
CA ASP A 4 -5.94 0.85 -15.45
C ASP A 4 -7.16 -0.08 -15.62
N HIS A 5 -7.13 -1.23 -14.93
CA HIS A 5 -8.18 -2.24 -14.99
C HIS A 5 -9.23 -2.08 -13.87
N ILE A 6 -8.91 -1.38 -12.78
CA ILE A 6 -9.82 -1.18 -11.64
C ILE A 6 -10.46 0.21 -11.60
N ALA A 7 -9.88 1.20 -12.28
CA ALA A 7 -10.36 2.58 -12.23
C ALA A 7 -11.61 2.80 -13.11
N PRO A 8 -12.73 3.29 -12.55
CA PRO A 8 -13.90 3.69 -13.31
C PRO A 8 -13.58 4.82 -14.33
N PRO A 9 -14.40 4.98 -15.39
CA PRO A 9 -14.29 6.12 -16.29
C PRO A 9 -14.28 7.45 -15.53
N GLY A 10 -13.31 8.32 -15.81
CA GLY A 10 -13.16 9.62 -15.12
C GLY A 10 -12.40 9.59 -13.78
N MET A 11 -12.16 8.42 -13.17
CA MET A 11 -11.46 8.31 -11.88
C MET A 11 -9.99 7.89 -11.98
N LYS A 12 -9.46 7.70 -13.20
CA LYS A 12 -8.09 7.24 -13.42
C LYS A 12 -7.07 8.12 -12.68
N ALA A 13 -7.17 9.44 -12.77
CA ALA A 13 -6.24 10.37 -12.14
C ALA A 13 -6.11 10.15 -10.61
N SER A 14 -7.23 9.94 -9.91
CA SER A 14 -7.24 9.68 -8.46
C SER A 14 -6.63 8.32 -8.10
N TYR A 15 -6.84 7.31 -8.94
CA TYR A 15 -6.23 6.00 -8.75
C TYR A 15 -4.71 6.02 -9.02
N PHE A 16 -4.27 6.74 -10.06
CA PHE A 16 -2.85 6.99 -10.32
C PHE A 16 -2.17 7.80 -9.21
N SER A 17 -2.84 8.81 -8.65
CA SER A 17 -2.28 9.56 -7.52
C SER A 17 -2.18 8.70 -6.26
N ALA A 18 -3.14 7.80 -6.02
CA ALA A 18 -3.03 6.79 -4.96
C ALA A 18 -1.84 5.83 -5.19
N GLN A 19 -1.55 5.45 -6.43
CA GLN A 19 -0.36 4.64 -6.74
C GLN A 19 0.94 5.37 -6.37
N SER A 20 0.96 6.71 -6.42
CA SER A 20 2.16 7.48 -6.06
C SER A 20 2.58 7.32 -4.59
N LEU A 21 1.67 6.89 -3.71
CA LEU A 21 1.99 6.51 -2.32
C LEU A 21 3.01 5.37 -2.25
N GLY A 22 3.09 4.50 -3.26
CA GLY A 22 4.12 3.48 -3.33
C GLY A 22 5.53 4.08 -3.43
N TRP A 23 5.69 5.17 -4.18
CA TRP A 23 6.95 5.91 -4.28
C TRP A 23 7.29 6.64 -2.99
N LEU A 24 6.29 7.21 -2.32
CA LEU A 24 6.47 7.82 -1.00
C LEU A 24 6.94 6.78 0.02
N GLY A 25 6.31 5.60 0.05
CA GLY A 25 6.73 4.49 0.91
C GLY A 25 8.17 4.04 0.62
N ALA A 26 8.56 3.95 -0.66
CA ALA A 26 9.92 3.63 -1.05
C ALA A 26 10.93 4.68 -0.57
N ALA A 27 10.59 5.97 -0.62
CA ALA A 27 11.45 7.04 -0.12
C ALA A 27 11.57 7.05 1.42
N ILE A 28 10.49 6.71 2.13
CA ILE A 28 10.48 6.64 3.60
C ILE A 28 11.24 5.41 4.13
N ASN A 29 11.30 4.32 3.36
CA ASN A 29 11.87 3.05 3.82
C ASN A 29 13.36 3.17 4.27
N PRO A 30 14.29 3.78 3.50
CA PRO A 30 15.67 4.00 3.96
C PRO A 30 15.78 4.82 5.25
N LEU A 31 14.88 5.80 5.47
CA LEU A 31 14.88 6.60 6.68
C LEU A 31 14.49 5.75 7.90
N VAL A 32 13.39 4.99 7.80
CA VAL A 32 12.91 4.16 8.91
C VAL A 32 13.86 2.99 9.17
N SER A 33 14.31 2.30 8.12
CA SER A 33 15.29 1.23 8.25
C SER A 33 16.62 1.72 8.81
N GLY A 34 17.06 2.94 8.45
CA GLY A 34 18.23 3.58 9.04
C GLY A 34 18.09 3.80 10.55
N ILE A 35 16.94 4.31 11.01
CA ILE A 35 16.66 4.48 12.45
C ILE A 35 16.65 3.12 13.17
N VAL A 36 16.06 2.09 12.56
CA VAL A 36 16.05 0.73 13.12
C VAL A 36 17.47 0.20 13.28
N LEU A 37 18.32 0.34 12.26
CA LEU A 37 19.71 -0.16 12.28
C LEU A 37 20.60 0.60 13.27
N THR A 38 20.30 1.86 13.60
CA THR A 38 21.06 2.63 14.59
C THR A 38 20.60 2.38 16.02
N SER A 39 19.34 1.97 16.23
CA SER A 39 18.74 1.87 17.56
C SER A 39 18.54 0.43 18.04
N LEU A 40 18.56 -0.56 17.15
CA LEU A 40 18.22 -1.95 17.43
C LEU A 40 19.24 -2.93 16.82
N PRO A 41 19.27 -4.20 17.27
CA PRO A 41 20.11 -5.23 16.67
C PRO A 41 19.78 -5.46 15.19
N PRO A 42 20.76 -5.75 14.30
CA PRO A 42 20.53 -5.82 12.86
C PRO A 42 19.44 -6.80 12.40
N PHE A 43 19.23 -7.90 13.14
CA PHE A 43 18.20 -8.89 12.81
C PHE A 43 16.77 -8.33 12.95
N SER A 44 16.56 -7.29 13.77
CA SER A 44 15.24 -6.71 14.01
C SER A 44 14.66 -6.07 12.76
N LEU A 45 15.50 -5.55 11.85
CA LEU A 45 15.07 -4.96 10.58
C LEU A 45 14.27 -5.97 9.75
N PHE A 46 14.79 -7.20 9.61
CA PHE A 46 14.12 -8.23 8.81
C PHE A 46 12.79 -8.66 9.43
N ILE A 47 12.73 -8.77 10.76
CA ILE A 47 11.51 -9.10 11.48
C ILE A 47 10.46 -8.00 11.28
N ILE A 48 10.84 -6.73 11.44
CA ILE A 48 9.95 -5.58 11.25
C ILE A 48 9.43 -5.52 9.82
N LEU A 49 10.30 -5.64 8.82
CA LEU A 49 9.88 -5.64 7.41
C LEU A 49 8.93 -6.79 7.09
N ALA A 50 9.19 -8.00 7.60
CA ALA A 50 8.31 -9.14 7.41
C ALA A 50 6.91 -8.87 8.00
N LEU A 51 6.83 -8.33 9.22
CA LEU A 51 5.57 -7.97 9.86
C LEU A 51 4.81 -6.89 9.08
N VAL A 52 5.50 -5.85 8.59
CA VAL A 52 4.90 -4.78 7.79
C VAL A 52 4.34 -5.32 6.48
N ILE A 53 5.07 -6.20 5.79
CA ILE A 53 4.61 -6.83 4.54
C ILE A 53 3.37 -7.70 4.80
N VAL A 54 3.38 -8.52 5.86
CA VAL A 54 2.22 -9.34 6.24
C VAL A 54 1.01 -8.46 6.57
N ALA A 55 1.21 -7.36 7.30
CA ALA A 55 0.14 -6.41 7.60
C ALA A 55 -0.42 -5.77 6.32
N ALA A 56 0.44 -5.31 5.41
CA ALA A 56 0.03 -4.75 4.12
C ALA A 56 -0.77 -5.77 3.29
N TRP A 57 -0.33 -7.03 3.26
CA TRP A 57 -1.06 -8.12 2.60
C TRP A 57 -2.46 -8.30 3.21
N VAL A 58 -2.56 -8.37 4.54
CA VAL A 58 -3.86 -8.53 5.23
C VAL A 58 -4.79 -7.35 4.93
N LEU A 59 -4.26 -6.12 4.90
CA LEU A 59 -5.02 -4.93 4.52
C LEU A 59 -5.49 -4.99 3.06
N MET A 60 -4.64 -5.45 2.14
CA MET A 60 -5.01 -5.67 0.74
C MET A 60 -6.18 -6.66 0.63
N LEU A 61 -6.09 -7.82 1.31
CA LEU A 61 -7.17 -8.81 1.32
C LEU A 61 -8.47 -8.24 1.92
N LYS A 62 -8.38 -7.46 3.00
CA LYS A 62 -9.54 -6.76 3.58
C LYS A 62 -10.14 -5.77 2.57
N GLY A 63 -9.31 -5.03 1.84
CA GLY A 63 -9.74 -4.09 0.81
C GLY A 63 -10.47 -4.77 -0.36
N ILE A 64 -9.94 -5.89 -0.85
CA ILE A 64 -10.58 -6.69 -1.91
C ILE A 64 -11.95 -7.23 -1.45
N ARG A 65 -12.08 -7.58 -0.17
CA ARG A 65 -13.32 -8.09 0.43
C ARG A 65 -14.30 -6.99 0.82
N ALA A 66 -13.88 -5.72 0.88
CA ALA A 66 -14.75 -4.61 1.21
C ALA A 66 -15.73 -4.40 0.05
N ARG A 67 -17.02 -4.25 0.36
CA ARG A 67 -18.04 -3.96 -0.66
C ARG A 67 -17.74 -2.60 -1.30
N PRO A 68 -17.90 -2.44 -2.63
CA PRO A 68 -17.77 -1.14 -3.26
C PRO A 68 -18.78 -0.18 -2.63
N TRP A 69 -18.29 0.88 -1.96
CA TRP A 69 -19.16 1.90 -1.40
C TRP A 69 -19.70 2.76 -2.55
N GLY A 70 -20.97 2.53 -2.92
CA GLY A 70 -21.70 3.40 -3.86
C GLY A 70 -21.55 3.05 -5.34
N GLN A 71 -21.82 1.80 -5.75
CA GLN A 71 -22.31 1.58 -7.11
C GLN A 71 -23.77 2.05 -7.17
N PRO A 72 -24.12 3.19 -7.80
CA PRO A 72 -25.46 3.28 -8.37
C PRO A 72 -25.54 2.15 -9.41
N ALA A 73 -26.56 1.30 -9.27
CA ALA A 73 -26.91 0.35 -10.31
C ALA A 73 -27.17 1.16 -11.60
N LEU A 74 -26.24 1.10 -12.55
CA LEU A 74 -26.49 1.59 -13.89
C LEU A 74 -27.18 0.44 -14.63
N CYS A 75 -28.49 0.63 -14.82
CA CYS A 75 -29.30 -0.07 -15.81
C CYS A 75 -28.70 0.06 -17.22
#